data_AF-A0A355FT68-F1
#
_entry.id   AF-A0A355FT68-F1
#
_cell.length_a   1.000
_cell.length_b   1.000
_cell.length_c   1.000
_cell.angle_alpha   90.00
_cell.angle_beta   90.00
_cell.angle_gamma   90.00
#
_symmetry.space_group_name_H-M   'P 1'
#
loop_
_entity.id
_entity.type
_entity.pdbx_description
1 polymer ?
#
loop_
_entity_poly.entity_id
_entity_poly.type
_entity_poly.pdbx_seq_one_letter_code
_entity_poly.pdbx_strand_id
1 'polypeptide(L)'
;MRDRKEYSAVVSHPFHVFNGIFLTLPLDGIRQTGLRVPLLQEACDLGLEAAKTPEEILTGFFASQGLLDAAGQSDLLFRIIQYVERQVVLVDALEDARYAQLNDLGGAESLQSFMQRIRRHRKEEDLKVLLHEYAVRVV
;
A
#
# COMPACT_ATOMS: atom_id res chain seq x y z
N MET A 1 13.15 -1.79 -16.80
CA MET A 1 14.02 -0.88 -16.01
C MET A 1 13.51 0.58 -15.97
N ARG A 2 12.76 1.05 -16.99
CA ARG A 2 12.14 2.39 -17.03
C ARG A 2 10.94 2.50 -16.06
N ASP A 3 10.08 1.48 -16.03
CA ASP A 3 8.87 1.44 -15.17
C ASP A 3 9.18 1.56 -13.67
N ARG A 4 10.31 0.98 -13.23
CA ARG A 4 10.74 1.02 -11.81
C ARG A 4 11.19 2.42 -11.37
N LYS A 5 11.73 3.24 -12.29
CA LYS A 5 12.10 4.64 -12.01
C LYS A 5 10.87 5.53 -11.94
N GLU A 6 9.87 5.27 -12.79
CA GLU A 6 8.64 6.05 -12.86
C GLU A 6 7.76 5.80 -11.63
N TYR A 7 7.57 4.54 -11.24
CA TYR A 7 6.87 4.18 -10.00
C TYR A 7 7.51 4.79 -8.75
N SER A 8 8.84 4.73 -8.66
CA SER A 8 9.56 5.33 -7.54
C SER A 8 9.26 6.82 -7.42
N ALA A 9 9.25 7.56 -8.54
CA ALA A 9 9.00 8.99 -8.54
C ALA A 9 7.54 9.36 -8.21
N VAL A 10 6.57 8.60 -8.73
CA VAL A 10 5.15 8.96 -8.66
C VAL A 10 4.41 8.35 -7.46
N VAL A 11 4.91 7.25 -6.88
CA VAL A 11 4.30 6.58 -5.72
C VAL A 11 5.24 6.54 -4.52
N SER A 12 6.44 5.98 -4.65
CA SER A 12 7.32 5.74 -3.49
C SER A 12 7.80 7.02 -2.80
N HIS A 13 8.21 8.05 -3.56
CA HIS A 13 8.63 9.32 -2.98
C HIS A 13 7.47 10.04 -2.26
N PRO A 14 6.28 10.22 -2.89
CA PRO A 14 5.11 10.73 -2.19
C PRO A 14 4.74 9.92 -0.96
N PHE A 15 4.80 8.58 -1.03
CA PHE A 15 4.53 7.72 0.11
C PHE A 15 5.44 8.05 1.30
N HIS A 16 6.76 8.17 1.10
CA HIS A 16 7.68 8.52 2.19
C HIS A 16 7.36 9.88 2.82
N VAL A 17 6.99 10.88 2.01
CA VAL A 17 6.61 12.21 2.51
C VAL A 17 5.32 12.14 3.33
N PHE A 18 4.26 11.52 2.79
CA PHE A 18 2.99 11.39 3.47
C PHE A 18 3.11 10.53 4.73
N ASN A 19 3.85 9.43 4.67
CA ASN A 19 4.13 8.58 5.82
C ASN A 19 4.83 9.37 6.95
N GLY A 20 5.81 10.21 6.61
CA GLY A 20 6.45 11.12 7.57
C GLY A 20 5.49 12.13 8.21
N ILE A 21 4.56 12.68 7.43
CA ILE A 21 3.52 13.59 7.95
C ILE A 21 2.55 12.82 8.87
N PHE A 22 2.16 11.60 8.49
CA PHE A 22 1.25 10.79 9.31
C PHE A 22 1.89 10.25 10.58
N LEU A 23 3.21 10.09 10.63
CA LEU A 23 3.95 9.80 11.86
C LEU A 23 3.91 10.96 12.87
N THR A 24 3.78 12.19 12.38
CA THR A 24 3.85 13.41 13.20
C THR A 24 2.48 13.99 13.55
N LEU A 25 1.41 13.53 12.90
CA LEU A 25 0.04 13.93 13.20
C LEU A 25 -0.45 13.31 14.52
N PRO A 26 -1.02 14.11 15.45
CA PRO A 26 -1.58 13.59 16.68
C PRO A 26 -2.83 12.77 16.34
N LEU A 27 -2.72 11.44 16.44
CA LEU A 27 -3.87 10.56 16.53
C LEU A 27 -4.42 10.64 17.96
N ASP A 28 -5.73 10.74 18.10
CA ASP A 28 -6.41 10.81 19.39
C ASP A 28 -5.88 9.73 20.35
N GLY A 29 -5.33 10.16 21.49
CA GLY A 29 -4.76 9.27 22.52
C GLY A 29 -3.29 8.84 22.33
N ILE A 30 -2.61 9.28 21.27
CA ILE A 30 -1.25 8.87 20.91
C ILE A 30 -0.29 10.05 21.05
N ARG A 31 0.18 10.32 22.28
CA ARG A 31 1.20 11.37 22.49
C ARG A 31 2.64 10.90 22.25
N GLN A 32 2.92 9.60 22.02
CA GLN A 32 4.30 9.08 21.91
C GLN A 32 4.51 7.82 21.03
N THR A 33 3.51 7.35 20.26
CA THR A 33 3.63 6.07 19.50
C THR A 33 4.28 6.23 18.12
N GLY A 34 4.39 7.44 17.57
CA GLY A 34 4.99 7.68 16.25
C GLY A 34 6.44 7.20 16.13
N LEU A 35 7.21 7.19 17.21
CA LEU A 35 8.58 6.64 17.20
C LEU A 35 8.65 5.12 17.34
N ARG A 36 7.60 4.45 17.82
CA ARG A 36 7.66 3.04 18.21
C ARG A 36 7.63 2.08 17.03
N VAL A 37 6.97 2.46 15.93
CA VAL A 37 6.92 1.62 14.71
C VAL A 37 8.30 1.57 14.03
N PRO A 38 9.00 2.71 13.79
CA PRO A 38 10.38 2.67 13.31
C PRO A 38 11.32 1.88 14.23
N LEU A 39 11.18 2.03 15.55
CA LEU A 39 11.99 1.28 16.53
C LEU A 39 11.73 -0.23 16.50
N LEU A 40 10.46 -0.64 16.32
CA LEU A 40 10.14 -2.06 16.15
C LEU A 40 10.71 -2.58 14.83
N GLN A 41 10.62 -1.81 13.75
CA GLN A 41 11.22 -2.19 12.46
C GLN A 41 12.72 -2.42 12.60
N GLU A 42 13.44 -1.49 13.24
CA GLU A 42 14.87 -1.64 13.51
C GLU A 42 15.18 -2.87 14.38
N ALA A 43 14.37 -3.13 15.42
CA ALA A 43 14.52 -4.33 16.24
C ALA A 43 14.29 -5.62 15.45
N CYS A 44 13.33 -5.62 14.52
CA CYS A 44 13.07 -6.74 13.61
C CYS A 44 14.23 -6.96 12.63
N ASP A 45 14.78 -5.90 12.04
CA ASP A 45 15.89 -5.99 11.09
C ASP A 45 17.15 -6.55 11.78
N LEU A 46 17.53 -5.97 12.92
CA LEU A 46 18.66 -6.46 13.73
C LEU A 46 18.44 -7.88 14.26
N GLY A 47 17.20 -8.19 14.64
CA GLY A 47 16.82 -9.51 15.12
C GLY A 47 16.90 -10.58 14.04
N LEU A 48 16.43 -10.25 12.84
CA LEU A 48 16.48 -11.13 11.68
C LEU A 48 17.92 -11.39 11.24
N GLU A 49 18.77 -10.36 11.21
CA GLU A 49 20.22 -10.50 10.94
C GLU A 49 20.90 -11.41 11.97
N ALA A 50 20.45 -11.35 13.23
CA ALA A 50 20.93 -12.20 14.31
C ALA A 50 20.24 -13.58 14.40
N ALA A 51 19.41 -13.95 13.42
CA ALA A 51 18.62 -15.19 13.37
C ALA A 51 17.76 -15.44 14.62
N LYS A 52 17.29 -14.37 15.27
CA LYS A 52 16.38 -14.44 16.41
C LYS A 52 14.97 -14.84 15.97
N THR A 53 14.28 -15.53 16.86
CA THR A 53 12.86 -15.81 16.70
C THR A 53 12.01 -14.55 16.92
N PRO A 54 10.80 -14.47 16.37
CA PRO A 54 9.90 -13.34 16.60
C PRO A 54 9.63 -13.07 18.08
N GLU A 55 9.53 -14.11 18.90
CA GLU A 55 9.30 -13.99 20.35
C GLU A 55 10.49 -13.30 21.04
N GLU A 56 11.73 -13.65 20.68
CA GLU A 56 12.93 -13.01 21.22
C GLU A 56 13.04 -11.55 20.80
N ILE A 57 12.67 -11.24 19.55
CA ILE A 57 12.65 -9.86 19.02
C ILE A 57 11.64 -9.02 19.79
N LEU A 58 10.40 -9.51 19.92
CA LEU A 58 9.34 -8.81 20.62
C LEU A 58 9.64 -8.63 22.11
N THR A 59 10.15 -9.67 22.76
CA THR A 59 10.54 -9.62 24.18
C THR A 59 11.63 -8.56 24.40
N GLY A 60 12.67 -8.55 23.55
CA GLY A 60 13.72 -7.54 23.59
C GLY A 60 13.21 -6.13 23.33
N PHE A 61 12.30 -5.98 22.36
CA PHE A 61 11.66 -4.70 22.07
C PHE A 61 10.84 -4.20 23.25
N PHE A 62 9.96 -5.00 23.84
CA PHE A 62 9.16 -4.60 25.00
C PHE A 62 10.03 -4.20 26.20
N ALA A 63 11.12 -4.95 26.45
CA ALA A 63 12.09 -4.61 27.49
C ALA A 63 12.76 -3.24 27.22
N SER A 64 13.13 -2.95 25.97
CA SER A 64 13.70 -1.65 25.59
C SER A 64 12.74 -0.46 25.80
N GLN A 65 11.43 -0.73 25.74
CA GLN A 65 10.37 0.26 25.96
C GLN A 65 9.94 0.35 27.43
N GLY A 66 10.54 -0.43 28.34
CA GLY A 66 10.12 -0.51 29.74
C GLY A 66 8.72 -1.09 29.95
N LEU A 67 8.23 -1.88 28.98
CA LEU A 67 6.86 -2.37 28.94
C LEU A 67 6.78 -3.82 29.45
N LEU A 68 6.52 -3.96 30.75
CA LEU A 68 6.56 -5.25 31.45
C LEU A 68 5.18 -5.91 31.59
N ASP A 69 4.09 -5.17 31.38
CA ASP A 69 2.74 -5.68 31.53
C ASP A 69 2.17 -6.22 30.20
N ALA A 70 1.58 -7.41 30.25
CA ALA A 70 1.07 -8.09 29.05
C ALA A 70 -0.09 -7.34 28.36
N ALA A 71 -0.90 -6.60 29.14
CA ALA A 71 -1.99 -5.80 28.60
C ALA A 71 -1.46 -4.63 27.75
N GLY A 72 -0.47 -3.90 28.25
CA GLY A 72 0.20 -2.81 27.56
C GLY A 72 1.01 -3.29 26.36
N GLN A 73 1.66 -4.46 26.44
CA GLN A 73 2.29 -5.10 25.28
C GLN A 73 1.29 -5.36 24.16
N SER A 74 0.13 -5.93 24.51
CA SER A 74 -0.93 -6.20 23.54
C SER A 74 -1.49 -4.90 22.95
N ASP A 75 -1.78 -3.89 23.76
CA ASP A 75 -2.26 -2.58 23.31
C ASP A 75 -1.25 -1.90 22.38
N LEU A 76 0.04 -1.98 22.69
CA LEU A 76 1.09 -1.46 21.82
C LEU A 76 1.11 -2.19 20.47
N LEU A 77 1.04 -3.52 20.45
CA LEU A 77 0.97 -4.28 19.20
C LEU A 77 -0.26 -3.91 18.37
N PHE A 78 -1.44 -3.77 18.99
CA PHE A 78 -2.64 -3.33 18.28
C PHE A 78 -2.45 -1.96 17.62
N ARG A 79 -1.86 -0.99 18.33
CA ARG A 79 -1.58 0.34 17.75
C ARG A 79 -0.58 0.26 16.59
N ILE A 80 0.42 -0.62 16.69
CA ILE A 80 1.39 -0.85 15.62
C ILE A 80 0.69 -1.44 14.39
N ILE A 81 -0.17 -2.45 14.58
CA ILE A 81 -0.94 -3.07 13.49
C ILE A 81 -1.82 -2.01 12.80
N GLN A 82 -2.58 -1.22 13.55
CA GLN A 82 -3.41 -0.14 13.00
C GLN A 82 -2.59 0.86 12.18
N TYR A 83 -1.38 1.16 12.65
CA TYR A 83 -0.48 2.06 11.94
C TYR A 83 0.04 1.43 10.63
N VAL A 84 0.42 0.14 10.64
CA VAL A 84 0.83 -0.58 9.43
C VAL A 84 -0.33 -0.68 8.44
N GLU A 85 -1.55 -0.97 8.88
CA GLU A 85 -2.74 -0.97 8.03
C GLU A 85 -2.93 0.38 7.33
N ARG A 86 -2.73 1.49 8.04
CA ARG A 86 -2.80 2.82 7.44
C ARG A 86 -1.72 3.04 6.37
N GLN A 87 -0.51 2.50 6.54
CA GLN A 87 0.54 2.60 5.53
C GLN A 87 0.17 1.83 4.26
N VAL A 88 -0.42 0.64 4.41
CA VAL A 88 -0.91 -0.17 3.28
C VAL A 88 -2.03 0.57 2.53
N VAL A 89 -3.01 1.11 3.25
CA VAL A 89 -4.09 1.90 2.64
C VAL A 89 -3.55 3.15 1.92
N LEU A 90 -2.52 3.79 2.49
CA LEU A 90 -1.92 4.97 1.88
C LEU A 90 -1.20 4.65 0.56
N VAL A 91 -0.48 3.54 0.49
CA VAL A 91 0.19 3.16 -0.77
C VAL A 91 -0.84 2.82 -1.83
N ASP A 92 -1.90 2.07 -1.50
CA ASP A 92 -3.02 1.78 -2.42
C ASP A 92 -3.65 3.09 -2.95
N ALA A 93 -3.97 4.02 -2.05
CA ALA A 93 -4.57 5.29 -2.45
C ALA A 93 -3.67 6.11 -3.38
N LEU A 94 -2.34 6.04 -3.20
CA LEU A 94 -1.38 6.70 -4.09
C LEU A 94 -1.28 6.00 -5.43
N GLU A 95 -1.27 4.67 -5.46
CA GLU A 95 -1.27 3.90 -6.70
C GLU A 95 -2.52 4.17 -7.52
N ASP A 96 -3.70 4.13 -6.88
CA ASP A 96 -4.98 4.42 -7.52
C ASP A 96 -5.03 5.85 -8.06
N ALA A 97 -4.59 6.84 -7.27
CA ALA A 97 -4.54 8.24 -7.70
C ALA A 97 -3.58 8.46 -8.89
N ARG A 98 -2.59 7.57 -9.07
CA ARG A 98 -1.60 7.63 -10.15
C ARG A 98 -1.78 6.55 -11.20
N TYR A 99 -2.90 5.82 -11.18
CA TYR A 99 -3.14 4.67 -12.06
C TYR A 99 -2.96 5.02 -13.54
N ALA A 100 -3.48 6.16 -13.99
CA ALA A 100 -3.36 6.63 -15.37
C ALA A 100 -1.94 7.07 -15.77
N GLN A 101 -1.08 7.41 -14.81
CA GLN A 101 0.32 7.75 -15.04
C GLN A 101 1.20 6.48 -15.06
N LEU A 102 0.80 5.47 -14.28
CA LEU A 102 1.53 4.19 -14.15
C LEU A 102 1.19 3.19 -15.26
N ASN A 103 -0.01 3.29 -15.84
CA ASN A 103 -0.50 2.34 -16.83
C ASN A 103 -0.79 3.02 -18.17
N ASP A 104 -0.46 2.33 -19.26
CA ASP A 104 -0.81 2.80 -20.61
C ASP A 104 -2.30 2.57 -20.90
N LEU A 105 -3.11 3.61 -20.64
CA LEU A 105 -4.55 3.59 -20.93
C LEU A 105 -4.87 3.76 -22.43
N GLY A 106 -3.88 4.13 -23.26
CA GLY A 106 -4.02 4.42 -24.69
C GLY A 106 -3.46 3.34 -25.61
N GLY A 107 -2.89 2.28 -25.06
CA GLY A 107 -2.20 1.22 -25.81
C GLY A 107 -3.08 0.46 -26.80
N ALA A 108 -2.48 -0.50 -27.50
CA ALA A 108 -3.14 -1.28 -28.55
C ALA A 108 -4.39 -2.06 -28.06
N GLU A 109 -4.43 -2.42 -26.78
CA GLU A 109 -5.54 -3.11 -26.13
C GLU A 109 -6.51 -2.16 -25.41
N SER A 110 -6.34 -0.84 -25.55
CA SER A 110 -7.28 0.15 -25.01
C SER A 110 -8.63 0.04 -25.71
N LEU A 111 -9.70 0.45 -25.00
CA LEU A 111 -11.04 0.55 -25.58
C LEU A 111 -11.04 1.42 -26.84
N GLN A 112 -10.22 2.48 -26.88
CA GLN A 112 -10.14 3.38 -28.01
C GLN A 112 -9.56 2.68 -29.25
N SER A 113 -8.46 1.94 -29.08
CA SER A 113 -7.86 1.12 -30.14
C SER A 113 -8.81 0.02 -30.61
N PHE A 114 -9.47 -0.66 -29.67
CA PHE A 114 -10.50 -1.66 -29.97
C PHE A 114 -11.64 -1.07 -30.82
N MET A 115 -12.19 0.09 -30.43
CA MET A 115 -13.25 0.76 -31.17
C MET A 115 -12.81 1.22 -32.57
N GLN A 116 -11.56 1.65 -32.73
CA GLN A 116 -11.02 1.96 -34.06
C GLN A 116 -10.97 0.72 -34.96
N ARG A 117 -10.57 -0.43 -34.43
CA ARG A 117 -10.57 -1.71 -35.16
C ARG A 117 -11.98 -2.12 -35.56
N ILE A 118 -12.95 -2.04 -34.64
CA ILE A 118 -14.36 -2.35 -34.91
C ILE A 118 -14.89 -1.51 -36.08
N ARG A 119 -14.65 -0.19 -36.04
CA ARG A 119 -15.04 0.74 -37.12
C ARG A 119 -14.37 0.41 -38.45
N ARG A 120 -13.06 0.13 -38.43
CA ARG A 120 -12.30 -0.25 -39.63
C ARG A 120 -12.87 -1.50 -40.30
N HIS A 121 -13.35 -2.44 -39.51
CA HIS A 121 -13.94 -3.70 -39.98
C HIS A 121 -15.46 -3.64 -40.18
N ARG A 122 -16.11 -2.49 -39.96
CA ARG A 122 -17.57 -2.30 -40.05
C ARG A 122 -18.37 -3.28 -39.17
N LYS A 123 -17.89 -3.56 -37.96
CA LYS A 123 -18.48 -4.52 -37.00
C LYS A 123 -19.25 -3.87 -35.86
N GLU A 124 -19.66 -2.62 -36.02
CA GLU A 124 -20.36 -1.88 -34.96
C GLU A 124 -21.69 -2.54 -34.58
N GLU A 125 -22.40 -3.12 -35.54
CA GLU A 125 -23.69 -3.77 -35.27
C GLU A 125 -23.52 -5.09 -34.52
N ASP A 126 -22.53 -5.90 -34.92
CA ASP A 126 -22.15 -7.13 -34.20
C ASP A 126 -21.79 -6.83 -32.74
N LEU A 127 -21.05 -5.74 -32.50
CA LEU A 127 -20.67 -5.32 -31.15
C LEU A 127 -21.89 -4.92 -30.31
N LYS A 128 -22.87 -4.20 -30.88
CA LYS A 128 -24.10 -3.85 -30.16
C LYS A 128 -24.88 -5.09 -29.72
N VAL A 129 -25.00 -6.09 -30.58
CA VAL A 129 -25.68 -7.35 -30.26
C VAL A 129 -24.95 -8.04 -29.10
N LEU A 130 -23.62 -8.14 -29.18
CA LEU A 130 -22.81 -8.75 -28.13
C LEU A 130 -22.94 -8.02 -26.78
N LEU A 131 -22.94 -6.69 -26.78
CA LEU A 131 -23.11 -5.89 -25.56
C LEU A 131 -24.49 -6.07 -24.90
N HIS A 132 -25.49 -6.54 -25.64
CA HIS A 132 -26.83 -6.75 -25.10
C HIS A 132 -26.92 -7.99 -24.19
N GLU A 133 -26.02 -8.97 -24.40
CA GLU A 133 -25.92 -10.20 -23.59
C GLU A 133 -24.71 -10.16 -22.63
N TYR A 134 -23.76 -9.25 -22.87
CA TYR A 134 -22.55 -9.14 -22.08
C TYR A 134 -22.78 -8.34 -20.79
N ALA A 135 -22.53 -8.97 -19.64
CA ALA A 135 -22.51 -8.31 -18.34
C ALA A 135 -21.26 -8.75 -17.57
N VAL A 136 -20.58 -7.79 -16.94
CA VAL A 136 -19.49 -8.03 -16.01
C VAL A 136 -19.93 -7.58 -14.63
N ARG A 137 -19.84 -8.49 -13.66
CA ARG A 137 -19.94 -8.14 -12.25
C ARG A 137 -18.53 -8.10 -11.69
N VAL A 138 -18.10 -6.93 -11.27
CA VAL A 138 -16.88 -6.79 -10.46
C VAL A 138 -17.21 -7.40 -9.09
N VAL A 139 -16.43 -8.39 -8.67
CA VAL A 139 -16.57 -9.10 -7.39
C VAL A 139 -15.42 -8.69 -6.48
#